data_AF-A0A7K3IVW0-F1
#
_entry.id   AF-A0A7K3IVW0-F1
#
_cell.length_a   1.000
_cell.length_b   1.000
_cell.length_c   1.000
_cell.angle_alpha   90.00
_cell.angle_beta   90.00
_cell.angle_gamma   90.00
#
_symmetry.space_group_name_H-M   'P 1'
#
loop_
_entity.id
_entity.type
_entity.pdbx_description
1 polymer ?
#
loop_
_entity_poly.entity_id
_entity_poly.type
_entity_poly.pdbx_seq_one_letter_code
_entity_poly.pdbx_strand_id
1 'polypeptide(L)'
;MLNLPEPIKFNPLKHHLSYIREYTGKRLRSENLSDIGNLIKELKFIGTSVMDIYTGSLKVQDICKEAVHFLESHDLKDYNVFADWVGRDYYNFKIITLSDTSLWMLKYNNDTSRYLHLFPARMSPHSFRVKANTLKSAIIYYIVIGKDYITREDLNSARALIGLSPVKSSEDAEAIIEMIEILRNI
;
A
#
# COMPACT_ATOMS: atom_id res chain seq x y z
N MET A 1 10.04 -9.83 4.40
CA MET A 1 8.61 -9.45 4.35
C MET A 1 8.16 -9.18 5.78
N LEU A 2 7.32 -8.17 6.03
CA LEU A 2 6.87 -7.85 7.40
C LEU A 2 6.06 -9.01 7.98
N ASN A 3 6.37 -9.47 9.19
CA ASN A 3 5.59 -10.49 9.86
C ASN A 3 4.33 -9.85 10.46
N LEU A 4 3.18 -10.10 9.83
CA LEU A 4 1.88 -9.58 10.25
C LEU A 4 1.13 -10.63 11.10
N PRO A 5 0.43 -10.21 12.18
CA PRO A 5 -0.34 -11.14 13.00
C PRO A 5 -1.46 -11.79 12.17
N GLU A 6 -1.76 -13.05 12.47
CA GLU A 6 -3.00 -13.69 12.01
C GLU A 6 -4.19 -13.04 12.74
N PRO A 7 -5.36 -12.90 12.09
CA PRO A 7 -5.74 -13.44 10.78
C PRO A 7 -5.59 -12.44 9.62
N ILE A 8 -4.68 -11.47 9.73
CA ILE A 8 -4.65 -10.33 8.82
C ILE A 8 -3.88 -10.63 7.53
N LYS A 9 -4.51 -10.26 6.41
CA LYS A 9 -3.91 -10.01 5.12
C LYS A 9 -3.90 -8.50 4.88
N PHE A 10 -2.72 -7.89 4.96
CA PHE A 10 -2.53 -6.47 4.70
C PHE A 10 -1.28 -6.28 3.84
N ASN A 11 -1.32 -5.33 2.89
CA ASN A 11 -0.15 -4.95 2.10
C ASN A 11 0.26 -3.50 2.42
N PRO A 12 1.19 -3.29 3.37
CA PRO A 12 1.65 -1.96 3.75
C PRO A 12 2.29 -1.18 2.60
N LEU A 13 2.94 -1.87 1.65
CA LEU A 13 3.57 -1.25 0.48
C LEU A 13 2.53 -0.65 -0.49
N LYS A 14 1.25 -0.98 -0.31
CA LYS A 14 0.13 -0.39 -1.05
C LYS A 14 -0.58 0.73 -0.28
N HIS A 15 -0.56 0.67 1.04
CA HIS A 15 -1.60 1.32 1.83
C HIS A 15 -1.08 2.13 3.02
N HIS A 16 0.24 2.17 3.28
CA HIS A 16 0.77 2.86 4.45
C HIS A 16 1.98 3.71 4.08
N LEU A 17 1.83 5.03 4.10
CA LEU A 17 2.85 5.97 3.62
C LEU A 17 4.19 5.83 4.35
N SER A 18 4.19 5.82 5.69
CA SER A 18 5.44 5.70 6.47
C SER A 18 6.18 4.39 6.18
N TYR A 19 5.46 3.27 5.99
CA TYR A 19 6.06 2.01 5.57
C TYR A 19 6.64 2.10 4.15
N ILE A 20 5.92 2.71 3.20
CA ILE A 20 6.41 2.90 1.82
C ILE A 20 7.69 3.74 1.82
N ARG A 21 7.75 4.82 2.60
CA ARG A 21 8.94 5.66 2.76
C ARG A 21 10.09 4.87 3.38
N GLU A 22 9.85 4.13 4.46
CA GLU A 22 10.87 3.30 5.10
C GLU A 22 11.42 2.24 4.14
N TYR A 23 10.53 1.56 3.42
CA TYR A 23 10.88 0.58 2.39
C TYR A 23 11.76 1.21 1.29
N THR A 24 11.33 2.36 0.77
CA THR A 24 12.05 3.07 -0.29
C THR A 24 13.43 3.55 0.19
N GLY A 25 13.50 4.12 1.40
CA GLY A 25 14.77 4.56 2.00
C GLY A 25 15.73 3.41 2.29
N LYS A 26 15.24 2.23 2.71
CA LYS A 26 16.07 1.02 2.85
C LYS A 26 16.64 0.56 1.51
N ARG A 27 15.83 0.62 0.45
CA ARG A 27 16.25 0.27 -0.92
C ARG A 27 17.32 1.22 -1.45
N LEU A 28 17.18 2.52 -1.21
CA LEU A 28 18.17 3.53 -1.60
C LEU A 28 19.54 3.34 -0.94
N ARG A 29 19.57 2.88 0.31
CA ARG A 29 20.81 2.61 1.05
C ARG A 29 21.47 1.26 0.69
N SER A 30 20.78 0.41 -0.05
CA SER A 30 21.32 -0.89 -0.46
C SER A 30 22.22 -0.71 -1.67
N GLU A 31 23.53 -0.93 -1.50
CA GLU A 31 24.53 -0.84 -2.58
C GLU A 31 24.39 -1.93 -3.67
N ASN A 32 23.53 -2.93 -3.44
CA ASN A 32 23.32 -4.05 -4.37
C ASN A 32 22.26 -3.73 -5.44
N LEU A 33 22.71 -3.16 -6.57
CA LEU A 33 21.91 -3.06 -7.80
C LEU A 33 21.50 -4.43 -8.39
N SER A 34 22.15 -5.52 -7.97
CA SER A 34 21.81 -6.90 -8.34
C SER A 34 20.40 -7.33 -7.89
N ASP A 35 19.76 -6.57 -6.98
CA ASP A 35 18.43 -6.88 -6.45
C ASP A 35 17.26 -6.23 -7.21
N ILE A 36 17.53 -5.60 -8.37
CA ILE A 36 16.49 -4.93 -9.19
C ILE A 36 15.35 -5.89 -9.59
N GLY A 37 15.67 -7.17 -9.82
CA GLY A 37 14.68 -8.18 -10.17
C GLY A 37 13.66 -8.43 -9.06
N ASN A 38 14.08 -8.44 -7.79
CA ASN A 38 13.15 -8.60 -6.67
C ASN A 38 12.37 -7.31 -6.41
N LEU A 39 13.00 -6.13 -6.57
CA LEU A 39 12.27 -4.86 -6.52
C LEU A 39 11.12 -4.85 -7.54
N ILE A 40 11.38 -5.25 -8.78
CA ILE A 40 10.34 -5.32 -9.83
C ILE A 40 9.21 -6.28 -9.41
N LYS A 41 9.55 -7.45 -8.84
CA LYS A 41 8.54 -8.41 -8.34
C LYS A 41 7.70 -7.80 -7.21
N GLU A 42 8.32 -7.15 -6.24
CA GLU A 42 7.63 -6.49 -5.11
C GLU A 42 6.71 -5.38 -5.58
N LEU A 43 7.15 -4.55 -6.53
CA LEU A 43 6.31 -3.49 -7.12
C LEU A 43 5.15 -4.05 -7.92
N LYS A 44 5.29 -5.23 -8.56
CA LYS A 44 4.16 -5.88 -9.24
C LYS A 44 3.04 -6.29 -8.27
N PHE A 45 3.36 -6.63 -7.01
CA PHE A 45 2.36 -6.95 -5.99
C PHE A 45 1.49 -5.75 -5.55
N ILE A 46 1.88 -4.52 -5.88
CA ILE A 46 1.02 -3.34 -5.70
C ILE A 46 -0.25 -3.45 -6.56
N GLY A 47 -0.16 -4.10 -7.72
CA GLY A 47 -1.27 -4.26 -8.66
C GLY A 47 -1.44 -3.06 -9.60
N THR A 48 -2.65 -2.85 -10.12
CA THR A 48 -2.97 -1.83 -11.14
C THR A 48 -4.14 -0.91 -10.76
N SER A 49 -4.92 -1.26 -9.74
CA SER A 49 -6.10 -0.52 -9.31
C SER A 49 -5.77 0.80 -8.61
N VAL A 50 -6.77 1.68 -8.51
CA VAL A 50 -6.74 2.82 -7.60
C VAL A 50 -6.81 2.32 -6.15
N MET A 51 -6.09 2.95 -5.24
CA MET A 51 -6.03 2.58 -3.83
C MET A 51 -5.97 3.81 -2.92
N ASP A 52 -6.28 3.59 -1.65
CA ASP A 52 -6.14 4.59 -0.59
C ASP A 52 -4.86 4.29 0.22
N ILE A 53 -4.06 5.33 0.47
CA ILE A 53 -2.84 5.30 1.28
C ILE A 53 -3.12 6.03 2.58
N TYR A 54 -2.90 5.34 3.69
CA TYR A 54 -2.93 5.89 5.04
C TYR A 54 -1.68 6.74 5.33
N THR A 55 -1.89 7.89 5.94
CA THR A 55 -0.88 8.91 6.30
C THR A 55 -0.88 9.28 7.78
N GLY A 56 -1.68 8.59 8.61
CA GLY A 56 -1.78 8.89 10.03
C GLY A 56 -0.60 8.37 10.85
N SER A 57 -0.74 8.46 12.17
CA SER A 57 0.35 8.20 13.12
C SER A 57 0.51 6.74 13.53
N LEU A 58 -0.50 5.89 13.31
CA LEU A 58 -0.44 4.48 13.69
C LEU A 58 0.55 3.72 12.81
N LYS A 59 1.40 2.90 13.44
CA LYS A 59 2.28 2.00 12.68
C LYS A 59 1.46 0.84 12.15
N VAL A 60 1.98 0.17 11.12
CA VAL A 60 1.39 -1.07 10.57
C VAL A 60 1.04 -2.09 11.66
N GLN A 61 1.93 -2.29 12.65
CA GLN A 61 1.69 -3.23 13.73
C GLN A 61 0.55 -2.79 14.65
N ASP A 62 0.41 -1.49 14.90
CA ASP A 62 -0.62 -0.95 15.77
C ASP A 62 -2.00 -1.03 15.09
N ILE A 63 -2.08 -0.68 13.79
CA ILE A 63 -3.27 -0.93 12.95
C ILE A 63 -3.70 -2.40 13.02
N CYS A 64 -2.75 -3.32 12.86
CA CYS A 64 -3.06 -4.75 12.89
C CYS A 64 -3.53 -5.21 14.27
N LYS A 65 -2.89 -4.73 15.35
CA LYS A 65 -3.29 -5.05 16.74
C LYS A 65 -4.68 -4.54 17.05
N GLU A 66 -5.00 -3.30 16.67
CA GLU A 66 -6.33 -2.73 16.90
C GLU A 66 -7.40 -3.48 16.11
N ALA A 67 -7.12 -3.86 14.86
CA ALA A 67 -8.05 -4.67 14.07
C ALA A 67 -8.27 -6.06 14.70
N VAL A 68 -7.23 -6.73 15.21
CA VAL A 68 -7.36 -8.01 15.93
C VAL A 68 -8.16 -7.83 17.21
N HIS A 69 -7.88 -6.78 17.99
CA HIS A 69 -8.60 -6.49 19.23
C HIS A 69 -10.09 -6.20 18.97
N PHE A 70 -10.41 -5.54 17.86
CA PHE A 70 -11.79 -5.38 17.41
C PHE A 70 -12.45 -6.74 17.15
N LEU A 71 -11.80 -7.67 16.45
CA LEU A 71 -12.35 -9.01 16.23
C LEU A 71 -12.58 -9.75 17.56
N GLU A 72 -11.64 -9.67 18.48
CA GLU A 72 -11.70 -10.35 19.78
C GLU A 72 -12.83 -9.81 20.66
N SER A 73 -13.01 -8.49 20.71
CA SER A 73 -14.07 -7.87 21.53
C SER A 73 -15.48 -8.07 20.96
N HIS A 74 -15.60 -8.60 19.74
CA HIS A 74 -16.88 -8.87 19.06
C HIS A 74 -17.09 -10.36 18.73
N ASP A 75 -16.28 -11.26 19.29
CA ASP A 75 -16.34 -12.71 19.03
C ASP A 75 -16.19 -13.12 17.54
N LEU A 76 -15.42 -12.33 16.77
CA LEU A 76 -15.22 -12.52 15.32
C LEU A 76 -13.86 -13.18 14.97
N LYS A 77 -13.20 -13.82 15.93
CA LYS A 77 -11.89 -14.49 15.70
C LYS A 77 -12.02 -15.86 15.02
N ASP A 78 -13.22 -16.43 14.99
CA ASP A 78 -13.45 -17.64 14.21
C ASP A 78 -13.62 -17.30 12.72
N TYR A 79 -13.03 -18.13 11.86
CA TYR A 79 -13.06 -17.97 10.41
C TYR A 79 -14.48 -17.91 9.84
N ASN A 80 -15.37 -18.83 10.26
CA ASN A 80 -16.72 -18.90 9.73
C ASN A 80 -17.58 -17.76 10.29
N VAL A 81 -17.44 -17.47 11.59
CA VAL A 81 -18.14 -16.35 12.22
C VAL A 81 -17.79 -15.02 11.55
N PHE A 82 -16.50 -14.77 11.30
CA PHE A 82 -16.07 -13.57 10.56
C PHE A 82 -16.63 -13.56 9.14
N ALA A 83 -16.51 -14.66 8.40
CA ALA A 83 -16.95 -14.74 7.01
C ALA A 83 -18.46 -14.50 6.86
N ASP A 84 -19.26 -15.01 7.80
CA ASP A 84 -20.71 -14.81 7.82
C ASP A 84 -21.06 -13.36 8.23
N TRP A 85 -20.33 -12.78 9.20
CA TRP A 85 -20.54 -11.39 9.63
C TRP A 85 -20.16 -10.35 8.56
N VAL A 86 -19.00 -10.51 7.92
CA VAL A 86 -18.51 -9.57 6.90
C VAL A 86 -19.20 -9.79 5.55
N GLY A 87 -19.58 -11.04 5.26
CA GLY A 87 -20.09 -11.51 3.97
C GLY A 87 -18.96 -11.95 3.02
N ARG A 88 -19.21 -13.03 2.26
CA ARG A 88 -18.21 -13.63 1.35
C ARG A 88 -18.15 -13.00 -0.05
N ASP A 89 -19.16 -12.24 -0.43
CA ASP A 89 -19.25 -11.67 -1.78
C ASP A 89 -18.27 -10.52 -1.99
N TYR A 90 -17.95 -10.28 -3.26
CA TYR A 90 -17.00 -9.24 -3.65
C TYR A 90 -17.42 -7.82 -3.19
N TYR A 91 -18.71 -7.54 -3.06
CA TYR A 91 -19.19 -6.22 -2.64
C TYR A 91 -19.34 -6.07 -1.13
N ASN A 92 -19.13 -7.15 -0.38
CA ASN A 92 -19.34 -7.16 1.06
C ASN A 92 -18.05 -6.74 1.78
N PHE A 93 -18.22 -5.82 2.72
CA PHE A 93 -17.17 -5.33 3.59
C PHE A 93 -17.81 -4.71 4.84
N LYS A 94 -17.00 -4.55 5.89
CA LYS A 94 -17.34 -3.77 7.07
C LYS A 94 -16.29 -2.68 7.25
N ILE A 95 -16.65 -1.60 7.93
CA ILE A 95 -15.73 -0.52 8.26
C ILE A 95 -15.62 -0.46 9.78
N ILE A 96 -14.40 -0.35 10.28
CA ILE A 96 -14.10 -0.07 11.68
C ILE A 96 -13.37 1.26 11.78
N THR A 97 -13.46 1.89 12.95
CA THR A 97 -12.70 3.09 13.29
C THR A 97 -11.54 2.69 14.21
N LEU A 98 -10.34 3.17 13.93
CA LEU A 98 -9.17 2.98 14.78
C LEU A 98 -8.95 4.17 15.72
N SER A 99 -8.00 4.04 16.64
CA SER A 99 -7.75 4.99 17.73
C SER A 99 -7.37 6.41 17.27
N ASP A 100 -6.83 6.54 16.05
CA ASP A 100 -6.51 7.83 15.42
C ASP A 100 -7.67 8.40 14.57
N THR A 101 -8.88 7.85 14.72
CA THR A 101 -10.10 8.19 13.94
C THR A 101 -10.10 7.72 12.48
N SER A 102 -9.02 7.09 12.01
CA SER A 102 -9.01 6.53 10.65
C SER A 102 -10.01 5.38 10.50
N LEU A 103 -10.56 5.25 9.30
CA LEU A 103 -11.55 4.26 8.93
C LEU A 103 -10.89 3.16 8.09
N TRP A 104 -11.12 1.90 8.46
CA TRP A 104 -10.49 0.75 7.83
C TRP A 104 -11.53 -0.27 7.37
N MET A 105 -11.37 -0.75 6.13
CA MET A 105 -12.20 -1.79 5.54
C MET A 105 -11.71 -3.17 5.96
N LEU A 106 -12.65 -3.97 6.45
CA LEU A 106 -12.50 -5.40 6.72
C LEU A 106 -13.26 -6.13 5.62
N LYS A 107 -12.56 -7.03 4.91
CA LYS A 107 -13.13 -7.82 3.83
C LYS A 107 -12.72 -9.28 3.94
N TYR A 108 -13.62 -10.18 3.56
CA TYR A 108 -13.32 -11.61 3.51
C TYR A 108 -12.20 -11.93 2.49
N ASN A 109 -11.30 -12.82 2.90
CA ASN A 109 -10.31 -13.47 2.07
C ASN A 109 -10.37 -14.98 2.30
N ASN A 110 -10.27 -15.77 1.24
CA ASN A 110 -10.46 -17.23 1.26
C ASN A 110 -9.27 -18.03 1.82
N ASP A 111 -8.31 -17.37 2.47
CA ASP A 111 -7.19 -18.01 3.17
C ASP A 111 -7.58 -18.19 4.63
N THR A 112 -7.68 -19.43 5.10
CA THR A 112 -8.12 -19.74 6.46
C THR A 112 -7.17 -19.23 7.55
N SER A 113 -5.89 -19.00 7.24
CA SER A 113 -4.93 -18.40 8.17
C SER A 113 -4.93 -16.87 8.13
N ARG A 114 -5.31 -16.28 6.98
CA ARG A 114 -5.30 -14.84 6.74
C ARG A 114 -6.60 -14.37 6.10
N TYR A 115 -7.70 -14.64 6.78
CA TYR A 115 -9.04 -14.46 6.24
C TYR A 115 -9.56 -13.03 6.28
N LEU A 116 -8.88 -12.13 7.01
CA LEU A 116 -9.22 -10.71 7.08
C LEU A 116 -8.33 -9.92 6.11
N HIS A 117 -8.87 -9.49 4.96
CA HIS A 117 -8.23 -8.49 4.12
C HIS A 117 -8.51 -7.09 4.68
N LEU A 118 -7.45 -6.43 5.14
CA LEU A 118 -7.50 -5.12 5.79
C LEU A 118 -6.89 -4.05 4.88
N PHE A 119 -7.56 -2.92 4.70
CA PHE A 119 -7.04 -1.75 3.96
C PHE A 119 -7.81 -0.48 4.33
N PRO A 120 -7.24 0.72 4.14
CA PRO A 120 -7.92 1.98 4.47
C PRO A 120 -9.24 2.12 3.71
N ALA A 121 -10.26 2.64 4.39
CA ALA A 121 -11.52 2.98 3.76
C ALA A 121 -11.35 4.14 2.78
N ARG A 122 -12.21 4.18 1.75
CA ARG A 122 -12.24 5.31 0.81
C ARG A 122 -12.51 6.60 1.59
N MET A 123 -11.68 7.62 1.36
CA MET A 123 -11.80 8.92 2.03
C MET A 123 -11.76 8.83 3.56
N SER A 124 -11.08 7.81 4.10
CA SER A 124 -10.75 7.76 5.52
C SER A 124 -10.03 9.04 5.96
N PRO A 125 -10.24 9.53 7.19
CA PRO A 125 -9.30 10.45 7.83
C PRO A 125 -7.87 9.92 7.70
N HIS A 126 -6.92 10.84 7.53
CA HIS A 126 -5.51 10.51 7.32
C HIS A 126 -5.28 9.58 6.13
N SER A 127 -5.94 9.82 5.00
CA SER A 127 -5.67 9.08 3.77
C SER A 127 -5.76 9.96 2.52
N PHE A 128 -5.08 9.53 1.46
CA PHE A 128 -5.27 10.05 0.11
C PHE A 128 -5.37 8.91 -0.88
N ARG A 129 -5.90 9.20 -2.06
CA ARG A 129 -6.17 8.22 -3.11
C ARG A 129 -5.20 8.36 -4.27
N VAL A 130 -4.64 7.25 -4.74
CA VAL A 130 -3.66 7.23 -5.83
C VAL A 130 -3.84 6.02 -6.75
N LYS A 131 -3.47 6.18 -8.04
CA LYS A 131 -3.39 5.06 -8.99
C LYS A 131 -2.18 4.19 -8.65
N ALA A 132 -2.30 2.86 -8.68
CA ALA A 132 -1.16 1.95 -8.45
C ALA A 132 0.05 2.26 -9.35
N ASN A 133 -0.19 2.58 -10.62
CA ASN A 133 0.88 2.87 -11.56
C ASN A 133 1.60 4.18 -11.22
N THR A 134 0.93 5.15 -10.61
CA THR A 134 1.55 6.38 -10.11
C THR A 134 2.50 6.05 -8.95
N LEU A 135 2.03 5.31 -7.94
CA LEU A 135 2.86 4.89 -6.82
C LEU A 135 4.07 4.06 -7.25
N LYS A 136 3.87 3.05 -8.12
CA LYS A 136 4.96 2.22 -8.64
C LYS A 136 5.99 3.04 -9.41
N SER A 137 5.55 4.00 -10.22
CA SER A 137 6.43 4.89 -10.98
C SER A 137 7.25 5.78 -10.05
N ALA A 138 6.64 6.33 -9.00
CA ALA A 138 7.33 7.14 -8.02
C ALA A 138 8.39 6.34 -7.26
N ILE A 139 8.06 5.14 -6.78
CA ILE A 139 9.00 4.28 -6.04
C ILE A 139 10.18 3.86 -6.94
N ILE A 140 9.91 3.35 -8.16
CA ILE A 140 11.00 2.90 -9.04
C ILE A 140 11.88 4.05 -9.51
N TYR A 141 11.29 5.21 -9.81
CA TYR A 141 12.04 6.40 -10.17
C TYR A 141 12.96 6.83 -9.03
N TYR A 142 12.41 6.93 -7.81
CA TYR A 142 13.18 7.41 -6.68
C TYR A 142 14.35 6.47 -6.38
N ILE A 143 14.14 5.15 -6.40
CA ILE A 143 15.18 4.16 -6.12
C ILE A 143 16.26 4.10 -7.22
N VAL A 144 15.88 4.14 -8.50
CA VAL A 144 16.82 3.84 -9.60
C VAL A 144 17.47 5.09 -10.18
N ILE A 145 16.75 6.21 -10.20
CA ILE A 145 17.21 7.45 -10.83
C ILE A 145 17.48 8.51 -9.79
N GLY A 146 16.51 8.80 -8.92
CA GLY A 146 16.71 9.62 -7.73
C GLY A 146 17.08 11.09 -7.94
N LYS A 147 17.16 11.60 -9.18
CA LYS A 147 17.54 12.99 -9.50
C LYS A 147 16.50 14.01 -9.02
N ASP A 148 16.94 15.17 -8.55
CA ASP A 148 16.05 16.26 -8.13
C ASP A 148 15.25 16.83 -9.31
N TYR A 149 15.94 17.06 -10.44
CA TYR A 149 15.30 17.50 -11.67
C TYR A 149 14.69 16.30 -12.41
N ILE A 150 13.36 16.18 -12.35
CA ILE A 150 12.61 15.08 -12.95
C ILE A 150 12.28 15.38 -14.41
N THR A 151 12.89 14.64 -15.34
CA THR A 151 12.56 14.70 -16.76
C THR A 151 11.56 13.62 -17.16
N ARG A 152 10.82 13.85 -18.25
CA ARG A 152 9.93 12.85 -18.84
C ARG A 152 10.71 11.61 -19.32
N GLU A 153 11.89 11.80 -19.89
CA GLU A 153 12.78 10.73 -20.33
C GLU A 153 13.14 9.81 -19.16
N ASP A 154 13.68 10.39 -18.08
CA ASP A 154 14.05 9.63 -16.87
C ASP A 154 12.83 8.89 -16.30
N LEU A 155 11.67 9.56 -16.22
CA LEU A 155 10.44 8.96 -15.73
C LEU A 155 10.00 7.74 -16.58
N ASN A 156 10.09 7.86 -17.89
CA ASN A 156 9.76 6.78 -18.82
C ASN A 156 10.77 5.63 -18.77
N SER A 157 12.06 5.93 -18.59
CA SER A 157 13.11 4.92 -18.39
C SER A 157 12.84 4.10 -17.13
N ALA A 158 12.49 4.74 -16.01
CA ALA A 158 12.16 4.05 -14.77
C ALA A 158 10.89 3.18 -14.91
N ARG A 159 9.87 3.69 -15.60
CA ARG A 159 8.62 2.97 -15.88
C ARG A 159 8.82 1.73 -16.75
N ALA A 160 9.72 1.80 -17.73
CA ALA A 160 10.03 0.67 -18.60
C ALA A 160 10.57 -0.54 -17.80
N LEU A 161 11.35 -0.31 -16.74
CA LEU A 161 11.91 -1.38 -15.89
C LEU A 161 10.83 -2.25 -15.24
N ILE A 162 9.66 -1.68 -14.95
CA ILE A 162 8.53 -2.39 -14.34
C ILE A 162 7.43 -2.72 -15.36
N GLY A 163 7.71 -2.56 -16.65
CA GLY A 163 6.79 -2.89 -17.75
C GLY A 163 5.59 -1.94 -17.87
N LEU A 164 5.69 -0.71 -17.37
CA LEU A 164 4.65 0.31 -17.56
C LEU A 164 4.86 1.07 -18.87
N SER A 165 3.77 1.40 -19.56
CA SER A 165 3.81 2.25 -20.75
C SER A 165 4.37 3.64 -20.43
N PRO A 166 4.95 4.37 -21.39
CA PRO A 166 5.37 5.76 -21.19
C PRO A 166 4.22 6.66 -20.70
N VAL A 167 4.56 7.71 -19.97
CA VAL A 167 3.62 8.77 -19.57
C VAL A 167 3.25 9.58 -20.82
N LYS A 168 1.95 9.73 -21.06
CA LYS A 168 1.42 10.37 -22.28
C LYS A 168 0.95 11.80 -22.07
N SER A 169 0.51 12.14 -20.86
CA SER A 169 -0.07 13.45 -20.55
C SER A 169 0.71 14.18 -19.45
N SER A 170 0.57 15.50 -19.42
CA SER A 170 1.11 16.37 -18.36
C SER A 170 0.57 15.97 -16.99
N GLU A 171 -0.73 15.68 -16.90
CA GLU A 171 -1.43 15.42 -15.64
C GLU A 171 -0.95 14.11 -15.01
N ASP A 172 -0.74 13.06 -15.82
CA ASP A 172 -0.17 11.81 -15.32
C ASP A 172 1.30 11.99 -14.89
N ALA A 173 2.06 12.89 -15.54
CA ALA A 173 3.43 13.19 -15.14
C ALA A 173 3.46 13.96 -13.81
N GLU A 174 2.64 15.00 -13.68
CA GLU A 174 2.47 15.79 -12.47
C GLU A 174 2.08 14.93 -11.27
N ALA A 175 1.11 14.02 -11.44
CA ALA A 175 0.71 13.10 -10.36
C ALA A 175 1.85 12.17 -9.93
N ILE A 176 2.73 11.75 -10.84
CA ILE A 176 3.89 10.94 -10.48
C ILE A 176 4.94 11.79 -9.77
N ILE A 177 5.19 13.01 -10.24
CA ILE A 177 6.11 13.96 -9.60
C ILE A 177 5.64 14.28 -8.18
N GLU A 178 4.37 14.61 -7.98
CA GLU A 178 3.80 14.86 -6.65
C GLU A 178 3.98 13.65 -5.74
N MET A 179 3.75 12.43 -6.24
CA MET A 179 3.97 11.21 -5.48
C MET A 179 5.46 11.00 -5.15
N ILE A 180 6.39 11.35 -6.04
CA ILE A 180 7.84 11.32 -5.74
C ILE A 180 8.16 12.28 -4.59
N GLU A 181 7.64 13.50 -4.62
CA GLU A 181 7.84 14.49 -3.56
C GLU A 181 7.22 14.05 -2.23
N ILE A 182 6.03 13.45 -2.26
CA ILE A 182 5.42 12.82 -1.07
C ILE A 182 6.34 11.73 -0.51
N LEU A 183 7.04 10.95 -1.33
CA LEU A 183 7.97 9.92 -0.84
C LEU A 183 9.28 10.50 -0.30
N ARG A 184 9.73 11.65 -0.82
CA ARG A 184 10.96 12.34 -0.40
C ARG A 184 10.82 13.12 0.90
N ASN A 185 9.64 13.67 1.16
CA ASN A 185 9.37 14.44 2.37
C ASN A 185 9.33 13.51 3.59
N ILE A 186 10.37 13.54 4.43
CA ILE A 186 10.47 12.76 5.67
C ILE A 186 10.01 13.61 6.84
#